data_AF-A0A1M2VVN1-F1
#
_entry.id   AF-A0A1M2VVN1-F1
#
_cell.length_a   1.000
_cell.length_b   1.000
_cell.length_c   1.000
_cell.angle_alpha   90.00
_cell.angle_beta   90.00
_cell.angle_gamma   90.00
#
_symmetry.space_group_name_H-M   'P 1'
#
loop_
_entity.id
_entity.type
_entity.pdbx_description
1 polymer ?
#
loop_
_entity_poly.entity_id
_entity_poly.type
_entity_poly.pdbx_seq_one_letter_code
_entity_poly.pdbx_strand_id
1 'polypeptide(L)'
;MLRRGDGLEDEAWAYAGDLLIVLQWAYYLHQVSGDFKYLESMERLAHAAMPAPIHGGWGTISSLALCREAHTPDGLYYEYRGRLDNPTCRAVKYPEGGFDLVYGAFLYTANRKSLVQALLGPFTVNTTLAEDNKVVITMNSSYPFGWDTVTRAVIVAQKAFVYYVRIPSWSTGATISINGSAFDLCKPVNGLHAIRVEPGTTNLTLNLPLEIVAGLFGLRFPRALKILRLS
;
A
#
# COMPACT_ATOMS: atom_id res chain seq x y z
N MET A 1 40.30 -27.48 -7.52
CA MET A 1 40.91 -26.30 -6.87
C MET A 1 40.06 -25.10 -7.26
N LEU A 2 39.16 -24.65 -6.38
CA LEU A 2 38.25 -23.53 -6.63
C LEU A 2 39.04 -22.22 -6.52
N ARG A 3 39.14 -21.44 -7.61
CA ARG A 3 39.53 -20.03 -7.54
C ARG A 3 38.26 -19.19 -7.54
N ARG A 4 38.13 -18.43 -6.46
CA ARG A 4 37.14 -17.40 -6.16
C ARG A 4 37.56 -16.13 -6.91
N GLY A 5 36.64 -15.42 -7.55
CA GLY A 5 36.88 -14.00 -7.79
C GLY A 5 36.39 -13.34 -9.08
N ASP A 6 35.53 -13.94 -9.91
CA ASP A 6 35.00 -13.22 -11.08
C ASP A 6 33.47 -13.31 -11.11
N GLY A 7 32.83 -12.14 -11.14
CA GLY A 7 31.40 -11.99 -11.40
C GLY A 7 30.60 -11.64 -10.15
N LEU A 8 30.25 -10.35 -10.03
CA LEU A 8 29.00 -9.81 -9.45
C LEU A 8 29.08 -8.30 -9.19
N GLU A 9 30.25 -7.65 -9.32
CA GLU A 9 30.42 -6.23 -8.97
C GLU A 9 29.98 -5.23 -10.07
N ASP A 10 29.72 -5.68 -11.30
CA ASP A 10 29.33 -4.79 -12.41
C ASP A 10 27.81 -4.50 -12.52
N GLU A 11 26.97 -5.07 -11.66
CA GLU A 11 25.50 -4.89 -11.71
C GLU A 11 24.92 -4.02 -10.59
N ALA A 12 25.66 -3.00 -10.14
CA ALA A 12 25.17 -2.03 -9.15
C ALA A 12 23.90 -1.25 -9.59
N TRP A 13 23.49 -1.36 -10.86
CA TRP A 13 22.20 -0.85 -11.36
C TRP A 13 20.99 -1.67 -10.88
N ALA A 14 21.19 -2.92 -10.45
CA ALA A 14 20.11 -3.81 -10.01
C ALA A 14 19.45 -3.33 -8.70
N TYR A 15 20.20 -2.70 -7.81
CA TYR A 15 19.75 -2.50 -6.42
C TYR A 15 18.95 -1.22 -6.15
N ALA A 16 18.97 -0.24 -7.06
CA ALA A 16 18.15 0.97 -6.94
C ALA A 16 16.89 0.94 -7.83
N GLY A 17 16.81 -0.01 -8.76
CA GLY A 17 15.57 -0.41 -9.45
C GLY A 17 14.69 -1.36 -8.64
N ASP A 18 15.16 -1.87 -7.49
CA ASP A 18 14.53 -2.96 -6.76
C ASP A 18 13.14 -2.62 -6.20
N LEU A 19 12.91 -1.42 -5.64
CA LEU A 19 11.60 -1.12 -5.05
C LEU A 19 10.50 -1.02 -6.13
N LEU A 20 10.79 -0.39 -7.27
CA LEU A 20 9.87 -0.29 -8.41
C LEU A 20 9.52 -1.68 -8.94
N ILE A 21 10.55 -2.48 -9.20
CA ILE A 21 10.40 -3.87 -9.63
C ILE A 21 9.51 -4.60 -8.61
N VAL A 22 9.82 -4.52 -7.32
CA VAL A 22 9.00 -5.17 -6.28
C VAL A 22 7.53 -4.72 -6.29
N LEU A 23 7.23 -3.43 -6.46
CA LEU A 23 5.85 -2.94 -6.57
C LEU A 23 5.14 -3.50 -7.82
N GLN A 24 5.81 -3.49 -8.97
CA GLN A 24 5.26 -4.01 -10.22
C GLN A 24 5.04 -5.54 -10.17
N TRP A 25 5.98 -6.27 -9.58
CA TRP A 25 5.86 -7.70 -9.33
C TRP A 25 4.72 -8.01 -8.36
N ALA A 26 4.50 -7.20 -7.33
CA ALA A 26 3.37 -7.37 -6.42
C ALA A 26 2.03 -7.25 -7.14
N TYR A 27 1.88 -6.26 -8.04
CA TYR A 27 0.70 -6.16 -8.89
C TYR A 27 0.53 -7.36 -9.82
N TYR A 28 1.61 -7.78 -10.49
CA TYR A 28 1.57 -8.93 -11.38
C TYR A 28 1.18 -10.22 -10.64
N LEU A 29 1.80 -10.48 -9.49
CA LEU A 29 1.49 -11.62 -8.64
C LEU A 29 0.05 -11.57 -8.14
N HIS A 30 -0.47 -10.39 -7.79
CA HIS A 30 -1.88 -10.23 -7.46
C HIS A 30 -2.79 -10.56 -8.64
N GLN A 31 -2.50 -10.06 -9.84
CA GLN A 31 -3.31 -10.33 -11.04
C GLN A 31 -3.35 -11.81 -11.41
N VAL A 32 -2.23 -12.52 -11.25
CA VAL A 32 -2.14 -13.96 -11.58
C VAL A 32 -2.76 -14.83 -10.49
N SER A 33 -2.54 -14.51 -9.21
CA SER A 33 -2.98 -15.36 -8.10
C SER A 33 -4.35 -14.98 -7.52
N GLY A 34 -4.80 -13.75 -7.72
CA GLY A 34 -5.92 -13.14 -7.01
C GLY A 34 -5.67 -12.87 -5.52
N ASP A 35 -4.45 -13.11 -5.01
CA ASP A 35 -4.14 -13.02 -3.58
C ASP A 35 -3.81 -11.58 -3.18
N PHE A 36 -4.55 -11.05 -2.21
CA PHE A 36 -4.39 -9.68 -1.72
C PHE A 36 -3.16 -9.47 -0.84
N LYS A 37 -2.50 -10.54 -0.37
CA LYS A 37 -1.26 -10.42 0.42
C LYS A 37 -0.15 -9.65 -0.31
N TYR A 38 -0.13 -9.73 -1.65
CA TYR A 38 0.84 -9.02 -2.47
C TYR A 38 0.56 -7.52 -2.47
N LEU A 39 -0.73 -7.13 -2.56
CA LEU A 39 -1.13 -5.73 -2.47
C LEU A 39 -0.93 -5.16 -1.06
N GLU A 40 -1.08 -5.96 0.00
CA GLU A 40 -0.76 -5.53 1.36
C GLU A 40 0.74 -5.32 1.57
N SER A 41 1.57 -6.20 1.03
CA SER A 41 3.02 -6.05 1.07
C SER A 41 3.46 -4.79 0.32
N MET A 42 2.83 -4.55 -0.84
CA MET A 42 3.04 -3.37 -1.65
C MET A 42 2.60 -2.08 -0.93
N GLU A 43 1.43 -2.06 -0.29
CA GLU A 43 0.92 -0.94 0.51
C GLU A 43 1.89 -0.59 1.65
N ARG A 44 2.43 -1.60 2.35
CA ARG A 44 3.44 -1.40 3.40
C ARG A 44 4.72 -0.78 2.83
N LEU A 45 5.23 -1.30 1.72
CA LEU A 45 6.42 -0.79 1.06
C LEU A 45 6.22 0.64 0.56
N ALA A 46 5.06 0.92 -0.03
CA ALA A 46 4.67 2.22 -0.56
C ALA A 46 4.58 3.30 0.52
N HIS A 47 4.05 2.97 1.70
CA HIS A 47 3.85 3.97 2.76
C HIS A 47 4.97 4.04 3.79
N ALA A 48 5.81 3.00 3.92
CA ALA A 48 6.95 3.01 4.83
C ALA A 48 8.29 3.22 4.11
N ALA A 49 8.60 2.39 3.10
CA ALA A 49 9.93 2.34 2.51
C ALA A 49 10.13 3.35 1.38
N MET A 50 9.09 3.68 0.62
CA MET A 50 9.17 4.61 -0.51
C MET A 50 9.41 6.08 -0.09
N PRO A 51 8.72 6.65 0.92
CA PRO A 51 8.93 8.05 1.29
C PRO A 51 10.14 8.27 2.22
N ALA A 52 10.53 7.27 3.01
CA ALA A 52 11.68 7.33 3.93
C ALA A 52 12.98 7.91 3.30
N PRO A 53 13.36 7.55 2.06
CA PRO A 53 14.56 8.06 1.41
C PRO A 53 14.40 9.41 0.68
N ILE A 54 13.22 10.03 0.69
CA ILE A 54 12.99 11.32 0.00
C ILE A 54 13.60 12.43 0.85
N HIS A 55 14.69 13.05 0.37
CA HIS A 55 15.37 14.14 1.08
C HIS A 55 15.47 15.39 0.19
N GLY A 56 15.20 16.57 0.74
CA GLY A 56 15.47 17.87 0.09
C GLY A 56 14.57 18.24 -1.10
N GLY A 57 13.49 17.50 -1.36
CA GLY A 57 12.53 17.76 -2.43
C GLY A 57 12.12 16.49 -3.18
N TRP A 58 11.11 16.61 -4.05
CA TRP A 58 10.66 15.51 -4.90
C TRP A 58 11.78 15.07 -5.85
N GLY A 59 12.06 13.77 -5.91
CA GLY A 59 12.93 13.18 -6.93
C GLY A 59 14.36 12.85 -6.50
N THR A 60 14.71 12.88 -5.21
CA THR A 60 15.95 12.24 -4.72
C THR A 60 15.59 11.20 -3.68
N ILE A 61 15.60 9.92 -4.08
CA ILE A 61 15.42 8.76 -3.21
C ILE A 61 16.83 8.21 -2.98
N SER A 62 17.35 8.33 -1.76
CA SER A 62 18.60 7.66 -1.37
C SER A 62 18.30 6.18 -1.02
N SER A 63 18.99 5.23 -1.64
CA SER A 63 18.82 3.79 -1.31
C SER A 63 19.33 3.40 0.09
N LEU A 64 19.51 4.35 1.02
CA LEU A 64 20.05 4.12 2.36
C LEU A 64 19.27 3.05 3.13
N ALA A 65 17.96 2.94 2.92
CA ALA A 65 17.13 1.88 3.51
C ALA A 65 17.45 0.47 2.98
N LEU A 66 18.08 0.36 1.81
CA LEU A 66 18.56 -0.89 1.18
C LEU A 66 20.07 -1.11 1.38
N CYS A 67 20.81 -0.10 1.85
CA CYS A 67 22.23 -0.22 2.15
C CYS A 67 22.43 -0.93 3.49
N ARG A 68 22.54 -2.25 3.44
CA ARG A 68 22.87 -3.11 4.60
C ARG A 68 24.20 -2.73 5.30
N GLU A 69 25.05 -2.00 4.59
CA GLU A 69 26.40 -1.55 5.00
C GLU A 69 26.49 -0.07 5.35
N ALA A 70 25.36 0.66 5.39
CA ALA A 70 25.34 2.05 5.87
C ALA A 70 25.50 2.10 7.41
N HIS A 71 26.64 1.63 7.90
CA HIS A 71 27.17 2.04 9.19
C HIS A 71 27.77 3.43 9.01
N THR A 72 26.95 4.46 9.18
CA THR A 72 27.48 5.77 9.50
C THR A 72 28.24 5.66 10.83
N PRO A 73 29.42 6.29 10.97
CA PRO A 73 30.20 6.29 12.22
C PRO A 73 29.38 6.69 13.45
N ASP A 74 28.31 7.46 13.22
CA ASP A 74 27.41 8.01 14.24
C ASP A 74 26.12 7.19 14.47
N GLY A 75 26.04 5.95 13.94
CA GLY A 75 24.96 4.99 14.19
C GLY A 75 23.83 4.98 13.15
N LEU A 76 22.96 3.95 13.22
CA LEU A 76 21.91 3.58 12.24
C LEU A 76 20.89 4.68 11.85
N TYR A 77 20.92 5.85 12.51
CA TYR A 77 19.99 6.96 12.31
C TYR A 77 20.68 8.26 11.87
N TYR A 78 21.96 8.24 11.53
CA TYR A 78 22.65 9.45 11.12
C TYR A 78 22.23 9.88 9.70
N GLU A 79 21.78 11.12 9.60
CA GLU A 79 21.25 11.74 8.38
C GLU A 79 22.40 11.98 7.38
N TYR A 80 22.62 11.07 6.43
CA TYR A 80 23.71 11.22 5.45
C TYR A 80 23.32 12.24 4.36
N ARG A 81 23.75 13.50 4.51
CA ARG A 81 23.58 14.59 3.53
C ARG A 81 24.65 14.62 2.43
N GLY A 82 25.33 13.50 2.17
CA GLY A 82 26.43 13.40 1.21
C GLY A 82 26.05 12.67 -0.07
N ARG A 83 26.72 13.01 -1.17
CA ARG A 83 26.77 12.16 -2.38
C ARG A 83 27.45 10.86 -1.95
N LEU A 84 26.75 9.74 -2.06
CA LEU A 84 27.32 8.43 -1.76
C LEU A 84 28.30 8.10 -2.89
N ASP A 85 29.59 8.22 -2.61
CA ASP A 85 30.66 7.79 -3.52
C ASP A 85 30.85 6.26 -3.51
N ASN A 86 29.95 5.54 -2.83
CA ASN A 86 29.88 4.08 -2.84
C ASN A 86 29.08 3.61 -4.08
N PRO A 87 29.67 2.84 -5.01
CA PRO A 87 28.99 2.35 -6.20
C PRO A 87 27.74 1.51 -5.90
N THR A 88 27.64 0.86 -4.73
CA THR A 88 26.46 0.05 -4.34
C THR A 88 25.31 0.87 -3.77
N CYS A 89 25.56 2.11 -3.33
CA CYS A 89 24.57 2.98 -2.70
C CYS A 89 24.29 4.20 -3.58
N ARG A 90 23.84 3.97 -4.82
CA ARG A 90 23.51 5.05 -5.75
C ARG A 90 22.10 5.59 -5.47
N ALA A 91 22.01 6.90 -5.22
CA ALA A 91 20.72 7.61 -5.21
C ALA A 91 20.14 7.61 -6.64
N VAL A 92 19.03 6.91 -6.84
CA VAL A 92 18.29 6.98 -8.10
C VAL A 92 17.25 8.07 -7.98
N LYS A 93 17.29 8.99 -8.93
CA LYS A 93 16.34 10.10 -9.01
C LYS A 93 15.17 9.71 -9.88
N TYR A 94 14.19 8.97 -9.37
CA TYR A 94 12.92 8.85 -10.10
C TYR A 94 11.77 8.42 -9.18
N PRO A 95 10.65 9.19 -9.13
CA PRO A 95 9.43 8.77 -8.46
C PRO A 95 8.51 7.92 -9.36
N GLU A 96 9.02 7.28 -10.43
CA GLU A 96 8.20 6.56 -11.43
C GLU A 96 7.25 5.53 -10.79
N GLY A 97 7.72 4.72 -9.84
CA GLY A 97 6.88 3.72 -9.16
C GLY A 97 5.81 4.28 -8.22
N GLY A 98 5.91 5.56 -7.84
CA GLY A 98 4.89 6.21 -7.01
C GLY A 98 3.57 6.39 -7.77
N PHE A 99 3.66 6.62 -9.09
CA PHE A 99 2.48 6.79 -9.92
C PHE A 99 1.80 5.46 -10.23
N ASP A 100 2.52 4.33 -10.20
CA ASP A 100 1.94 3.00 -10.35
C ASP A 100 0.97 2.62 -9.22
N LEU A 101 1.11 3.24 -8.05
CA LEU A 101 0.12 3.13 -6.97
C LEU A 101 -1.24 3.72 -7.38
N VAL A 102 -1.23 4.81 -8.15
CA VAL A 102 -2.48 5.42 -8.64
C VAL A 102 -3.10 4.55 -9.73
N TYR A 103 -2.29 4.04 -10.66
CA TYR A 103 -2.78 3.20 -11.75
C TYR A 103 -3.35 1.85 -11.29
N GLY A 104 -2.75 1.24 -10.26
CA GLY A 104 -3.24 -0.02 -9.73
C GLY A 104 -4.23 0.10 -8.56
N ALA A 105 -4.68 1.31 -8.23
CA ALA A 105 -5.69 1.51 -7.17
C ALA A 105 -7.04 0.87 -7.51
N PHE A 106 -7.37 0.76 -8.81
CA PHE A 106 -8.60 0.16 -9.30
C PHE A 106 -8.35 -0.89 -10.36
N LEU A 107 -9.07 -2.01 -10.25
CA LEU A 107 -9.01 -3.12 -11.19
C LEU A 107 -10.42 -3.47 -11.68
N TYR A 108 -10.51 -4.04 -12.87
CA TYR A 108 -11.76 -4.65 -13.32
C TYR A 108 -11.79 -6.11 -12.90
N THR A 109 -13.00 -6.60 -12.61
CA THR A 109 -13.27 -8.03 -12.65
C THR A 109 -13.05 -8.59 -14.05
N ALA A 110 -12.77 -9.90 -14.17
CA ALA A 110 -12.44 -10.54 -15.46
C ALA A 110 -13.53 -10.33 -16.55
N ASN A 111 -14.80 -10.26 -16.15
CA ASN A 111 -15.92 -9.99 -17.06
C ASN A 111 -16.14 -8.49 -17.35
N ARG A 112 -15.34 -7.60 -16.74
CA ARG A 112 -15.44 -6.13 -16.81
C ARG A 112 -16.79 -5.54 -16.36
N LYS A 113 -17.64 -6.31 -15.68
CA LYS A 113 -18.95 -5.84 -15.18
C LYS A 113 -18.88 -5.16 -13.81
N SER A 114 -17.74 -5.20 -13.15
CA SER A 114 -17.58 -4.75 -11.77
C SER A 114 -16.17 -4.22 -11.54
N LEU A 115 -16.05 -3.32 -10.57
CA LEU A 115 -14.82 -2.62 -10.24
C LEU A 115 -14.34 -3.05 -8.85
N VAL A 116 -13.02 -3.18 -8.71
CA VAL A 116 -12.33 -3.55 -7.47
C VAL A 116 -11.44 -2.40 -7.06
N GLN A 117 -11.66 -1.82 -5.89
CA GLN A 117 -10.71 -0.92 -5.24
C GLN A 117 -9.65 -1.76 -4.52
N ALA A 118 -8.49 -1.87 -5.16
CA ALA A 118 -7.34 -2.60 -4.68
C ALA A 118 -6.55 -1.79 -3.63
N LEU A 119 -6.40 -0.48 -3.84
CA LEU A 119 -5.72 0.41 -2.89
C LEU A 119 -6.63 1.48 -2.32
N LEU A 120 -6.34 1.84 -1.07
CA LEU A 120 -7.09 2.83 -0.31
C LEU A 120 -6.40 4.19 -0.45
N GLY A 121 -7.19 5.24 -0.57
CA GLY A 121 -6.68 6.60 -0.72
C GLY A 121 -7.72 7.53 -1.35
N PRO A 122 -7.39 8.82 -1.45
CA PRO A 122 -8.20 9.78 -2.16
C PRO A 122 -8.03 9.57 -3.68
N PHE A 123 -9.08 9.12 -4.34
CA PHE A 123 -9.06 8.82 -5.77
C PHE A 123 -10.32 9.32 -6.47
N THR A 124 -10.18 9.69 -7.73
CA THR A 124 -11.31 9.88 -8.66
C THR A 124 -11.11 8.97 -9.84
N VAL A 125 -12.11 8.12 -10.11
CA VAL A 125 -12.13 7.21 -11.26
C VAL A 125 -13.31 7.57 -12.14
N ASN A 126 -13.05 7.69 -13.43
CA ASN A 126 -14.08 7.83 -14.45
C ASN A 126 -13.87 6.71 -15.48
N THR A 127 -14.81 5.79 -15.57
CA THR A 127 -14.69 4.62 -16.43
C THR A 127 -16.03 4.16 -16.99
N THR A 128 -15.97 3.25 -17.97
CA THR A 128 -17.13 2.53 -18.52
C THR A 128 -16.92 1.04 -18.29
N LEU A 129 -17.81 0.44 -17.50
CA LEU A 129 -17.88 -1.01 -17.33
C LEU A 129 -18.54 -1.65 -18.56
N ALA A 130 -18.50 -2.98 -18.64
CA ALA A 130 -19.20 -3.72 -19.69
C ALA A 130 -20.69 -3.32 -19.76
N GLU A 131 -21.28 -3.51 -20.96
CA GLU A 131 -22.65 -3.07 -21.26
C GLU A 131 -22.82 -1.54 -21.18
N ASP A 132 -21.77 -0.77 -21.50
CA ASP A 132 -21.78 0.70 -21.55
C ASP A 132 -22.22 1.38 -20.25
N ASN A 133 -21.98 0.74 -19.10
CA ASN A 133 -22.29 1.33 -17.80
C ASN A 133 -21.21 2.34 -17.40
N LYS A 134 -21.48 3.63 -17.60
CA LYS A 134 -20.59 4.71 -17.16
C LYS A 134 -20.64 4.83 -15.63
N VAL A 135 -19.47 4.79 -15.01
CA VAL A 135 -19.28 4.87 -13.57
C VAL A 135 -18.25 5.93 -13.24
N VAL A 136 -18.61 6.83 -12.32
CA VAL A 136 -17.71 7.80 -11.72
C VAL A 136 -17.66 7.52 -10.23
N ILE A 137 -16.46 7.38 -9.67
CA ILE A 137 -16.27 7.21 -8.23
C ILE A 137 -15.33 8.30 -7.75
N THR A 138 -15.76 9.04 -6.73
CA THR A 138 -14.94 10.04 -6.05
C THR A 138 -14.78 9.64 -4.59
N MET A 139 -13.55 9.54 -4.12
CA MET A 139 -13.22 9.15 -2.76
C MET A 139 -12.45 10.24 -2.06
N ASN A 140 -12.90 10.57 -0.87
CA ASN A 140 -12.21 11.44 0.05
C ASN A 140 -11.81 10.64 1.29
N SER A 141 -10.51 10.61 1.55
CA SER A 141 -9.92 9.89 2.68
C SER A 141 -8.66 10.60 3.13
N SER A 142 -8.43 10.61 4.44
CA SER A 142 -7.14 11.00 5.02
C SER A 142 -6.15 9.84 5.10
N TYR A 143 -6.55 8.62 4.70
CA TYR A 143 -5.64 7.49 4.58
C TYR A 143 -4.50 7.81 3.59
N PRO A 144 -3.23 7.43 3.87
CA PRO A 144 -2.75 6.72 5.06
C PRO A 144 -2.27 7.62 6.22
N PHE A 145 -2.35 8.95 6.08
CA PHE A 145 -1.64 9.89 6.95
C PHE A 145 -2.50 10.50 8.08
N GLY A 146 -3.81 10.29 8.05
CA GLY A 146 -4.74 10.74 9.09
C GLY A 146 -4.94 9.72 10.20
N TRP A 147 -5.28 10.23 11.40
CA TRP A 147 -5.81 9.42 12.49
C TRP A 147 -7.20 8.86 12.17
N ASP A 148 -7.93 9.53 11.26
CA ASP A 148 -9.20 9.09 10.73
C ASP A 148 -8.99 8.25 9.48
N THR A 149 -9.39 6.98 9.55
CA THR A 149 -9.41 6.03 8.44
C THR A 149 -10.75 5.98 7.72
N VAL A 150 -11.67 6.88 8.06
CA VAL A 150 -12.96 6.97 7.40
C VAL A 150 -12.78 7.47 5.97
N THR A 151 -13.12 6.61 5.03
CA THR A 151 -13.17 6.91 3.61
C THR A 151 -14.61 7.18 3.21
N ARG A 152 -14.85 8.35 2.62
CA ARG A 152 -16.16 8.75 2.07
C ARG A 152 -16.09 8.66 0.56
N ALA A 153 -16.93 7.84 -0.04
CA ALA A 153 -17.02 7.67 -1.48
C ALA A 153 -18.39 8.11 -2.00
N VAL A 154 -18.40 8.76 -3.15
CA VAL A 154 -19.60 9.03 -3.95
C VAL A 154 -19.45 8.27 -5.25
N ILE A 155 -20.36 7.33 -5.49
CA ILE A 155 -20.39 6.48 -6.68
C ILE A 155 -21.59 6.90 -7.52
N VAL A 156 -21.37 7.29 -8.77
CA VAL A 156 -22.43 7.58 -9.74
C VAL A 156 -22.35 6.54 -10.84
N ALA A 157 -23.44 5.81 -11.08
CA ALA A 157 -23.48 4.73 -12.07
C ALA A 157 -24.77 4.76 -12.90
N GLN A 158 -24.67 4.41 -14.17
CA GLN A 158 -25.84 4.35 -15.06
C GLN A 158 -26.62 3.05 -14.94
N LYS A 159 -25.96 1.96 -14.56
CA LYS A 159 -26.55 0.63 -14.36
C LYS A 159 -26.05 0.03 -13.05
N ALA A 160 -26.82 -0.92 -12.53
CA ALA A 160 -26.43 -1.64 -11.33
C ALA A 160 -25.14 -2.43 -11.57
N PHE A 161 -24.25 -2.45 -10.59
CA PHE A 161 -23.04 -3.26 -10.60
C PHE A 161 -22.60 -3.60 -9.18
N VAL A 162 -21.60 -4.48 -9.05
CA VAL A 162 -20.98 -4.77 -7.77
C VAL A 162 -19.67 -3.99 -7.67
N TYR A 163 -19.57 -3.18 -6.63
CA TYR A 163 -18.35 -2.51 -6.25
C TYR A 163 -17.65 -3.32 -5.16
N TYR A 164 -16.41 -3.73 -5.42
CA TYR A 164 -15.60 -4.46 -4.45
C TYR A 164 -14.59 -3.50 -3.83
N VAL A 165 -14.47 -3.52 -2.51
CA VAL A 165 -13.43 -2.76 -1.79
C VAL A 165 -12.59 -3.71 -0.96
N ARG A 166 -11.25 -3.54 -1.01
CA ARG A 166 -10.35 -4.29 -0.15
C ARG A 166 -10.55 -3.86 1.30
N ILE A 167 -10.69 -4.85 2.18
CA ILE A 167 -10.60 -4.70 3.63
C ILE A 167 -9.20 -5.21 4.03
N PRO A 168 -8.27 -4.31 4.38
CA PRO A 168 -6.91 -4.72 4.73
C PRO A 168 -6.89 -5.60 5.98
N SER A 169 -5.98 -6.58 6.03
CA SER A 169 -5.84 -7.52 7.14
C SER A 169 -5.44 -6.85 8.46
N TRP A 170 -4.85 -5.65 8.39
CA TRP A 170 -4.45 -4.89 9.56
C TRP A 170 -5.64 -4.23 10.28
N SER A 171 -6.80 -4.11 9.62
CA SER A 171 -7.99 -3.49 10.20
C SER A 171 -8.92 -4.53 10.81
N THR A 172 -9.20 -4.39 12.10
CA THR A 172 -10.15 -5.23 12.82
C THR A 172 -11.46 -4.50 13.04
N GLY A 173 -12.59 -5.14 12.69
CA GLY A 173 -13.92 -4.54 12.91
C GLY A 173 -14.26 -3.42 11.93
N ALA A 174 -13.79 -3.51 10.67
CA ALA A 174 -14.18 -2.60 9.60
C ALA A 174 -15.70 -2.50 9.48
N THR A 175 -16.22 -1.28 9.32
CA THR A 175 -17.65 -1.02 9.17
C THR A 175 -17.95 -0.18 7.95
N ILE A 176 -19.16 -0.31 7.44
CA ILE A 176 -19.63 0.37 6.23
C ILE A 176 -21.04 0.93 6.43
N SER A 177 -21.28 2.13 5.92
CA SER A 177 -22.61 2.76 5.82
C SER A 177 -22.88 3.12 4.36
N ILE A 178 -24.08 2.80 3.88
CA ILE A 178 -24.53 3.05 2.50
C ILE A 178 -25.73 3.99 2.55
N ASN A 179 -25.65 5.10 1.82
CA ASN A 179 -26.69 6.13 1.75
C ASN A 179 -27.14 6.66 3.13
N GLY A 180 -26.21 6.71 4.09
CA GLY A 180 -26.48 7.18 5.45
C GLY A 180 -27.20 6.16 6.34
N SER A 181 -27.25 4.89 5.93
CA SER A 181 -27.73 3.80 6.78
C SER A 181 -26.91 3.67 8.06
N ALA A 182 -27.41 2.91 9.03
CA ALA A 182 -26.59 2.46 10.15
C ALA A 182 -25.32 1.74 9.64
N PHE A 183 -24.25 1.82 10.44
CA PHE A 183 -23.00 1.13 10.12
C PHE A 183 -23.16 -0.38 10.34
N ASP A 184 -22.90 -1.14 9.30
CA ASP A 184 -22.84 -2.59 9.33
C ASP A 184 -21.39 -3.07 9.33
N LEU A 185 -21.14 -4.23 9.92
CA LEU A 185 -19.84 -4.88 9.88
C LEU A 185 -19.53 -5.38 8.47
N CYS A 186 -18.33 -5.05 7.98
CA CYS A 186 -17.83 -5.56 6.72
C CYS A 186 -17.66 -7.08 6.80
N LYS A 187 -18.11 -7.77 5.74
CA LYS A 187 -17.99 -9.23 5.57
C LYS A 187 -17.14 -9.50 4.33
N PRO A 188 -15.80 -9.38 4.41
CA PRO A 188 -14.95 -9.61 3.26
C PRO A 188 -14.85 -11.11 2.92
N VAL A 189 -14.88 -11.43 1.64
CA VAL A 189 -14.54 -12.75 1.10
C VAL A 189 -13.20 -12.61 0.40
N ASN A 190 -12.18 -13.36 0.85
CA ASN A 190 -10.79 -13.24 0.36
C ASN A 190 -10.26 -11.79 0.39
N GLY A 191 -10.57 -11.03 1.44
CA GLY A 191 -10.11 -9.65 1.60
C GLY A 191 -10.95 -8.60 0.86
N LEU A 192 -11.98 -8.99 0.08
CA LEU A 192 -12.87 -8.06 -0.61
C LEU A 192 -14.26 -8.03 0.00
N HIS A 193 -14.74 -6.83 0.32
CA HIS A 193 -16.14 -6.61 0.66
C HIS A 193 -16.93 -6.18 -0.58
N ALA A 194 -18.03 -6.88 -0.86
CA ALA A 194 -18.88 -6.63 -2.02
C ALA A 194 -20.04 -5.71 -1.67
N ILE A 195 -20.23 -4.66 -2.46
CA ILE A 195 -21.29 -3.67 -2.30
C ILE A 195 -22.09 -3.62 -3.59
N ARG A 196 -23.40 -3.85 -3.48
CA ARG A 196 -24.30 -3.68 -4.63
C ARG A 196 -24.60 -2.20 -4.81
N VAL A 197 -24.24 -1.67 -5.96
CA VAL A 197 -24.52 -0.29 -6.35
C VAL A 197 -25.67 -0.31 -7.35
N GLU A 198 -26.72 0.46 -7.05
CA GLU A 198 -27.86 0.64 -7.94
C GLU A 198 -27.64 1.85 -8.88
N PRO A 199 -28.40 1.96 -9.98
CA PRO A 199 -28.31 3.13 -10.86
C PRO A 199 -28.58 4.43 -10.10
N GLY A 200 -27.85 5.49 -10.45
CA GLY A 200 -27.90 6.78 -9.78
C GLY A 200 -26.69 7.01 -8.89
N THR A 201 -26.90 7.68 -7.76
CA THR A 201 -25.84 8.06 -6.82
C THR A 201 -25.91 7.20 -5.56
N THR A 202 -24.78 6.60 -5.20
CA THR A 202 -24.59 5.87 -3.94
C THR A 202 -23.51 6.57 -3.11
N ASN A 203 -23.86 6.96 -1.89
CA ASN A 203 -22.93 7.50 -0.92
C ASN A 203 -22.44 6.39 0.00
N LEU A 204 -21.14 6.24 0.16
CA LEU A 204 -20.54 5.17 0.94
C LEU A 204 -19.59 5.78 1.98
N THR A 205 -19.68 5.30 3.22
CA THR A 205 -18.74 5.63 4.28
C THR A 205 -18.14 4.33 4.79
N LEU A 206 -16.85 4.13 4.57
CA LEU A 206 -16.08 2.99 5.03
C LEU A 206 -15.19 3.42 6.18
N ASN A 207 -15.31 2.76 7.33
CA ASN A 207 -14.43 2.93 8.47
C ASN A 207 -13.52 1.71 8.59
N LEU A 208 -12.20 1.94 8.64
CA LEU A 208 -11.18 0.92 8.80
C LEU A 208 -10.39 1.15 10.09
N PRO A 209 -10.91 0.75 11.26
CA PRO A 209 -10.25 0.99 12.53
C PRO A 209 -8.79 0.56 12.50
N LEU A 210 -7.91 1.47 12.94
CA LEU A 210 -6.50 1.20 13.17
C LEU A 210 -6.32 0.68 14.59
N GLU A 211 -5.86 -0.56 14.73
CA GLU A 211 -5.34 -1.04 16.00
C GLU A 211 -3.86 -0.65 16.11
N ILE A 212 -3.49 0.08 17.16
CA ILE A 212 -2.08 0.37 17.44
C ILE A 212 -1.47 -0.88 18.04
N VAL A 213 -0.69 -1.60 17.23
CA VAL A 213 0.03 -2.79 17.69
C VAL A 213 1.48 -2.43 17.97
N ALA A 214 1.97 -2.75 19.17
CA ALA A 214 3.40 -2.73 19.45
C ALA A 214 4.07 -3.88 18.70
N GLY A 215 4.79 -3.56 17.62
CA GLY A 215 5.59 -4.55 16.90
C GLY A 215 6.69 -5.09 17.80
N LEU A 216 6.56 -6.33 18.26
CA LEU A 216 7.66 -7.08 18.88
C LEU A 216 8.68 -7.44 17.79
N PHE A 217 9.50 -6.45 17.41
CA PHE A 217 10.71 -6.67 16.63
C PHE A 217 11.69 -7.46 17.50
N GLY A 218 11.66 -8.78 17.40
CA GLY A 218 12.85 -9.63 17.56
C GLY A 218 13.68 -9.50 18.83
N LEU A 219 13.09 -9.21 20.01
CA LEU A 219 13.77 -9.49 21.28
C LEU A 219 12.99 -10.58 22.01
N ARG A 220 13.46 -11.83 21.84
CA ARG A 220 13.24 -12.90 22.84
C ARG A 220 13.94 -12.44 24.13
N PHE A 221 13.28 -11.62 24.93
CA PHE A 221 13.62 -11.54 26.34
C PHE A 221 13.08 -12.81 27.02
N PRO A 222 13.92 -13.57 27.73
CA PRO A 222 13.43 -14.69 28.51
C PRO A 222 12.41 -14.16 29.54
N ARG A 223 11.32 -14.93 29.69
CA ARG A 223 10.24 -14.69 30.65
C ARG A 223 10.78 -14.25 32.01
N ALA A 224 10.49 -13.02 32.41
CA ALA A 224 10.02 -12.66 33.75
C ALA A 224 9.91 -11.13 33.87
N LEU A 225 8.70 -10.60 33.82
CA LEU A 225 8.39 -9.41 34.61
C LEU A 225 6.94 -9.47 35.05
N LYS A 226 6.73 -9.97 36.27
CA LYS A 226 5.49 -9.78 37.03
C LYS A 226 5.37 -8.28 37.33
N ILE A 227 4.40 -7.61 36.73
CA ILE A 227 3.99 -6.27 37.14
C ILE A 227 3.25 -6.43 38.47
N LEU A 228 3.91 -6.07 39.57
CA LEU A 228 3.25 -5.84 40.86
C LEU A 228 2.48 -4.52 40.77
N ARG A 229 1.16 -4.57 40.94
CA ARG A 229 0.34 -3.39 41.24
C ARG A 229 0.75 -2.89 42.62
N LEU A 230 1.17 -1.63 42.71
CA LEU A 230 1.14 -0.90 43.97
C LEU A 230 -0.24 -0.24 44.09
N SER A 231 -0.90 -0.57 45.20
CA SER A 231 -2.05 0.12 45.78
C SER A 231 -1.69 1.52 46.24
#